data_AF-A0A520IM04-F1
#
_entry.id   AF-A0A520IM04-F1
#
_cell.length_a   1.000
_cell.length_b   1.000
_cell.length_c   1.000
_cell.angle_alpha   90.00
_cell.angle_beta   90.00
_cell.angle_gamma   90.00
#
_symmetry.space_group_name_H-M   'P 1'
#
loop_
_entity.id
_entity.type
_entity.pdbx_description
1 polymer ?
#
loop_
_entity_poly.entity_id
_entity_poly.type
_entity_poly.pdbx_seq_one_letter_code
_entity_poly.pdbx_strand_id
1 'polypeptide(L)' 'MSKLTKKQKTVTVDLVKLHGIDEAIGLARSGATSKFDETIEVALNLGVDPRHADQMVRGVVT' A
#
# COMPACT_ATOMS: atom_id res chain seq x y z
N MET A 1 -11.56 11.92 -11.06
CA MET A 1 -10.53 12.06 -10.00
C MET A 1 -11.20 12.61 -8.75
N SER A 2 -11.55 11.74 -7.80
CA SER A 2 -12.23 12.17 -6.56
C SER A 2 -11.30 13.03 -5.71
N LYS A 3 -11.87 14.04 -5.05
CA LYS A 3 -11.14 15.01 -4.24
C LYS A 3 -10.61 14.33 -2.98
N LEU A 4 -9.30 14.38 -2.74
CA LEU A 4 -8.67 13.81 -1.54
C LEU A 4 -9.30 14.41 -0.27
N THR A 5 -9.65 13.54 0.68
CA THR A 5 -10.24 13.93 1.96
C THR A 5 -9.21 14.65 2.84
N LYS A 6 -9.65 15.46 3.80
CA LYS A 6 -8.75 16.20 4.71
C LYS A 6 -7.76 15.28 5.44
N LYS A 7 -8.19 14.07 5.80
CA LYS A 7 -7.36 13.05 6.46
C LYS A 7 -6.29 12.45 5.54
N GLN A 8 -6.57 12.31 4.24
CA GLN A 8 -5.57 11.80 3.30
C GLN A 8 -4.48 12.83 3.01
N LYS A 9 -4.77 14.13 3.16
CA LYS A 9 -3.78 15.20 2.95
C LYS A 9 -2.79 15.37 4.10
N THR A 10 -3.12 14.89 5.29
CA THR A 10 -2.24 14.96 6.46
C THR A 10 -1.22 13.82 6.51
N VAL A 11 -1.30 12.85 5.60
CA VAL A 11 -0.33 11.77 5.48
C VAL A 11 0.95 12.32 4.88
N THR A 12 1.91 12.67 5.75
CA THR A 12 3.27 13.06 5.38
C THR A 12 4.11 11.81 5.18
N VAL A 13 4.11 11.29 3.96
CA VAL A 13 5.02 10.23 3.52
C VAL A 13 5.82 10.75 2.34
N ASP A 14 7.13 10.50 2.36
CA ASP A 14 8.01 10.86 1.25
C ASP A 14 7.84 9.81 0.14
N LEU A 15 7.32 10.23 -1.01
CA LEU A 15 6.95 9.33 -2.11
C LEU A 15 8.17 8.80 -2.88
N VAL A 16 9.33 9.41 -2.72
CA VAL A 16 10.56 9.07 -3.47
C VAL A 16 11.53 8.26 -2.62
N LYS A 17 11.44 8.36 -1.29
CA LYS A 17 12.34 7.67 -0.38
C LYS A 17 11.99 6.17 -0.30
N LEU A 18 12.98 5.32 -0.57
CA LEU A 18 12.87 3.89 -0.31
C LEU A 18 13.03 3.64 1.19
N HIS A 19 11.91 3.41 1.88
CA HIS A 19 11.90 3.02 3.27
C HIS A 19 12.20 1.52 3.41
N GLY A 20 13.00 1.15 4.42
CA GLY A 20 13.12 -0.25 4.82
C GLY A 20 11.78 -0.79 5.35
N ILE A 21 11.61 -2.11 5.35
CA ILE A 21 10.34 -2.75 5.77
C ILE A 21 9.92 -2.31 7.18
N ASP A 22 10.87 -2.28 8.13
CA ASP A 22 10.58 -1.90 9.52
C ASP A 22 10.15 -0.43 9.65
N GLU A 23 10.80 0.47 8.90
CA GLU A 23 10.47 1.91 8.87
C GLU A 23 9.09 2.13 8.24
N ALA A 24 8.79 1.41 7.16
CA ALA A 24 7.50 1.48 6.46
C ALA A 24 6.33 1.03 7.35
N ILE A 25 6.49 -0.07 8.11
CA ILE A 25 5.46 -0.55 9.05
C ILE A 25 5.25 0.45 10.18
N GLY A 26 6.33 1.03 10.72
CA GLY A 26 6.25 2.06 11.76
C GLY A 26 5.48 3.29 11.30
N LEU A 27 5.79 3.79 10.10
CA LEU A 27 5.09 4.93 9.49
C LEU A 27 3.61 4.61 9.22
N ALA A 28 3.31 3.43 8.68
CA ALA A 28 1.93 2.99 8.41
C ALA A 28 1.09 2.98 9.69
N ARG A 29 1.64 2.44 10.79
CA ARG A 29 0.96 2.41 12.10
C ARG A 29 0.78 3.81 12.69
N SER A 30 1.72 4.73 12.48
CA SER A 30 1.60 6.12 12.96
C SER A 30 0.54 6.92 12.19
N GLY A 31 0.29 6.56 10.94
CA GLY A 31 -0.74 7.16 10.09
C GLY A 31 -2.15 6.61 10.34
N ALA A 32 -2.26 5.49 11.07
CA ALA A 32 -3.54 4.88 11.44
C ALA A 32 -4.28 5.76 12.45
N THR A 33 -5.23 6.55 11.94
CA THR A 33 -6.01 7.52 12.74
C THR A 33 -7.45 7.07 12.94
N SER A 34 -7.81 5.87 12.50
CA SER A 34 -9.11 5.29 12.75
C SER A 34 -9.22 4.71 14.16
N LYS A 35 -10.46 4.54 14.63
CA LYS A 35 -10.78 4.02 15.97
C LYS A 35 -10.83 2.50 16.03
N PHE A 36 -10.46 1.81 14.95
CA PHE A 36 -10.48 0.36 14.79
C PHE A 36 -9.13 -0.12 14.26
N ASP A 37 -8.85 -1.42 14.38
CA ASP A 37 -7.63 -2.02 13.85
C ASP A 37 -7.65 -1.98 12.31
N GLU A 38 -6.78 -1.14 11.74
CA GLU A 38 -6.65 -0.98 10.29
C GLU A 38 -5.86 -2.14 9.68
N THR A 39 -6.29 -2.60 8.50
CA THR A 39 -5.58 -3.62 7.71
C THR A 39 -4.42 -3.00 6.96
N ILE A 40 -3.23 -3.60 7.06
CA ILE A 40 -2.07 -3.21 6.24
C ILE A 40 -2.15 -3.97 4.91
N GLU A 41 -2.20 -3.23 3.81
CA GLU A 41 -2.17 -3.78 2.45
C GLU A 41 -0.83 -3.44 1.77
N VAL A 42 -0.36 -4.34 0.90
CA VAL A 42 0.84 -4.15 0.09
C VAL A 42 0.43 -4.08 -1.38
N ALA A 43 0.61 -2.92 -2.00
CA ALA A 43 0.36 -2.74 -3.42
C ALA A 43 1.64 -3.03 -4.23
N LEU A 44 1.61 -4.09 -5.03
CA LEU A 44 2.70 -4.46 -5.94
C LEU A 44 2.22 -4.30 -7.38
N ASN A 45 2.91 -3.48 -8.16
CA ASN A 45 2.67 -3.40 -9.60
C ASN A 45 3.51 -4.49 -10.29
N LEU A 46 2.84 -5.54 -10.77
CA LEU A 46 3.49 -6.63 -11.49
C LEU A 46 3.50 -6.30 -12.98
N GLY A 47 4.67 -6.37 -13.61
CA GLY A 47 4.86 -6.14 -15.06
C GLY A 47 4.36 -7.30 -15.94
N VAL A 48 3.38 -8.07 -15.47
CA VAL A 48 2.78 -9.19 -16.19
C VAL A 48 1.68 -8.67 -17.11
N ASP A 49 1.57 -9.21 -18.32
CA ASP A 49 0.45 -8.90 -19.19
C ASP A 49 -0.74 -9.82 -18.88
N PRO A 50 -1.81 -9.33 -18.24
CA PRO A 50 -2.96 -10.15 -17.87
C PRO A 50 -3.76 -10.67 -19.08
N ARG A 51 -3.45 -10.23 -20.30
CA ARG A 51 -4.04 -10.74 -21.54
C ARG A 51 -3.42 -12.08 -21.97
N HIS A 52 -2.24 -12.40 -21.47
CA HIS A 52 -1.53 -13.64 -21.71
C HIS A 52 -1.72 -14.56 -20.50
N ALA A 53 -2.42 -15.69 -20.70
CA ALA A 53 -2.87 -16.56 -19.61
C ALA A 53 -1.73 -17.19 -18.79
N ASP A 54 -0.55 -17.35 -19.39
CA ASP A 54 0.68 -17.89 -18.79
C ASP A 54 1.38 -16.91 -17.83
N GLN A 55 1.06 -15.61 -17.90
CA GLN A 55 1.67 -14.59 -17.05
C GLN A 55 0.80 -14.23 -15.83
N MET A 56 -0.36 -14.89 -15.68
CA MET A 56 -1.27 -14.63 -14.56
C MET A 56 -0.73 -15.25 -13.27
N VAL A 57 -0.30 -14.40 -12.33
CA VAL A 57 0.15 -14.84 -11.00
C VAL A 57 -1.05 -14.93 -10.07
N ARG A 58 -1.45 -16.16 -9.73
CA ARG A 58 -2.50 -16.43 -8.74
C ARG A 58 -2.07 -17.57 -7.81
N GLY A 59 -1.81 -17.24 -6.55
CA GLY A 59 -1.46 -18.18 -5.51
C GLY A 59 -1.95 -17.69 -4.15
N VAL A 60 -2.12 -18.62 -3.21
CA VAL A 60 -2.40 -18.31 -1.80
C VAL A 60 -1.21 -18.79 -1.00
N VAL A 61 -0.70 -17.94 -0.12
CA VAL A 61 0.33 -18.29 0.85
C VAL A 61 -0.31 -18.20 2.23
N THR A 62 -0.07 -19.20 3.07
CA THR A 62 -0.56 -19.29 4.47
C THR A 62 0.43 -18.69 5.44
#